data_AF-U2IMR7-F1
#
_entry.id   AF-U2IMR7-F1
#
_cell.length_a   1.000
_cell.length_b   1.000
_cell.length_c   1.000
_cell.angle_alpha   90.00
_cell.angle_beta   90.00
_cell.angle_gamma   90.00
#
_symmetry.space_group_name_H-M   'P 1'
#
loop_
_entity.id
_entity.type
_entity.pdbx_description
1 polymer ?
#
loop_
_entity_poly.entity_id
_entity_poly.type
_entity_poly.pdbx_seq_one_letter_code
_entity_poly.pdbx_strand_id
1 'polypeptide(L)'
;MKRVLFSICALVLSLTASAQIIKDTPKGKLIENLYRSSKSWVKKGWTDIQAGRYEGLVSKIVIGDDGCIYIYNPLSGLDSKSWLKLERQADGKYRAKLPQDILTDDYGGDDDDEESSERTITLQRMVSSNEGKDYEPVGAALNYVDFTWENNRLVMKGMGQRTQIWGASYNKEWQRSYGGDWAMRIEPLNEQLITPPATATKSQYTVTSKEETSPRIVDAMTDGNDIYLKGLFKSSKLANVWIKLTKQGNKAVMQTNQYLGKTLKTDFKTYDSDKSEYHTYAAAFENATTVANELEFSIDGSGKLTANKILRTSLGKSSEENITEEEYVKSYENLVLTPYSQQAVANPKTPTLHYCSASLSYDYSITTTTLAFYVDNVDVNGNYLNPEKMYYNVYVNGSATPYTFKKSQFVYMDENEMTNIPFNYKDRLNSDFKIVENERFVHFYDNGIRTLKVVMVYEDGGKKYSSEPMSTAVTTGIENTTFNKTTTEKYYTVDGRQFQQPQKGLNIIKSSDGTTRKVVIK
;
A
#
# COMPACT_ATOMS: atom_id res chain seq x y z
N MET A 1 31.63 -61.96 51.92
CA MET A 1 31.07 -61.03 52.93
C MET A 1 31.31 -59.59 52.48
N LYS A 2 30.21 -58.86 52.26
CA LYS A 2 30.02 -57.39 52.14
C LYS A 2 31.01 -56.57 51.29
N ARG A 3 30.60 -56.27 50.05
CA ARG A 3 30.96 -55.04 49.32
C ARG A 3 30.05 -53.91 49.82
N VAL A 4 30.62 -52.80 50.27
CA VAL A 4 29.90 -51.59 50.66
C VAL A 4 29.83 -50.66 49.44
N LEU A 5 28.61 -50.47 48.93
CA LEU A 5 28.27 -49.38 48.00
C LEU A 5 28.22 -48.07 48.80
N PHE A 6 28.98 -47.07 48.39
CA PHE A 6 28.67 -45.69 48.72
C PHE A 6 27.76 -45.13 47.62
N SER A 7 26.51 -44.91 47.98
CA SER A 7 25.50 -44.23 47.15
C SER A 7 25.77 -42.73 47.20
N ILE A 8 26.25 -42.15 46.10
CA ILE A 8 26.27 -40.70 45.92
C ILE A 8 24.90 -40.32 45.36
N CYS A 9 24.01 -39.82 46.23
CA CYS A 9 22.82 -39.10 45.80
C CYS A 9 23.26 -37.78 45.14
N ALA A 10 23.33 -37.78 43.82
CA ALA A 10 23.39 -36.55 43.05
C ALA A 10 22.02 -35.87 43.15
N LEU A 11 21.91 -34.88 44.03
CA LEU A 11 20.80 -33.94 44.05
C LEU A 11 20.90 -33.11 42.77
N VAL A 12 20.18 -33.51 41.72
CA VAL A 12 20.00 -32.69 40.51
C VAL A 12 19.13 -31.51 40.92
N LEU A 13 19.77 -30.38 41.26
CA LEU A 13 19.09 -29.09 41.21
C LEU A 13 18.74 -28.85 39.75
N SER A 14 17.49 -29.11 39.39
CA SER A 14 16.89 -28.57 38.16
C SER A 14 16.82 -27.06 38.35
N LEU A 15 17.89 -26.36 37.98
CA LEU A 15 17.77 -24.95 37.62
C LEU A 15 16.78 -24.90 36.46
N THR A 16 15.57 -24.45 36.74
CA THR A 16 14.68 -23.96 35.70
C THR A 16 15.40 -22.78 35.08
N ALA A 17 16.14 -23.03 33.99
CA ALA A 17 16.63 -21.96 33.14
C ALA A 17 15.39 -21.15 32.75
N SER A 18 15.31 -19.90 33.20
CA SER A 18 14.40 -18.93 32.61
C SER A 18 14.61 -18.99 31.10
N ALA A 19 13.53 -19.11 30.33
CA ALA A 19 13.58 -19.33 28.89
C ALA A 19 14.15 -18.09 28.19
N GLN A 20 15.47 -17.94 28.14
CA GLN A 20 16.10 -16.77 27.54
C GLN A 20 15.73 -16.66 26.05
N ILE A 21 15.32 -15.46 25.62
CA ILE A 21 15.03 -15.19 24.21
C ILE A 21 16.29 -15.44 23.38
N ILE A 22 16.19 -16.33 22.38
CA ILE A 22 17.31 -16.66 21.51
C ILE A 22 17.39 -15.60 20.40
N LYS A 23 18.27 -14.60 20.57
CA LYS A 23 18.49 -13.52 19.58
C LYS A 23 19.55 -13.88 18.55
N ASP A 24 20.65 -14.46 19.01
CA ASP A 24 21.76 -14.85 18.14
C ASP A 24 21.37 -16.03 17.26
N THR A 25 21.94 -16.08 16.05
CA THR A 25 21.73 -17.22 15.14
C THR A 25 22.32 -18.49 15.77
N PRO A 26 21.51 -19.54 16.00
CA PRO A 26 21.99 -20.79 16.59
C PRO A 26 23.09 -21.44 15.72
N LYS A 27 24.00 -22.18 16.35
CA LYS A 27 25.05 -22.92 15.63
C LYS A 27 24.44 -24.06 14.82
N GLY A 28 24.81 -24.14 13.56
CA GLY A 28 24.37 -25.18 12.64
C GLY A 28 24.26 -24.69 11.21
N LYS A 29 23.50 -25.42 10.39
CA LYS A 29 23.26 -25.05 9.00
C LYS A 29 22.08 -24.08 8.90
N LEU A 30 22.39 -22.81 8.61
CA LEU A 30 21.39 -21.80 8.27
C LEU A 30 20.79 -22.09 6.88
N ILE A 31 19.47 -22.06 6.80
CA ILE A 31 18.70 -22.17 5.55
C ILE A 31 17.81 -20.93 5.45
N GLU A 32 18.10 -20.09 4.46
CA GLU A 32 17.41 -18.82 4.24
C GLU A 32 16.52 -18.87 2.98
N ASN A 33 15.83 -17.77 2.71
CA ASN A 33 14.97 -17.62 1.54
C ASN A 33 13.86 -18.68 1.48
N LEU A 34 13.27 -18.98 2.64
CA LEU A 34 12.17 -19.92 2.77
C LEU A 34 10.84 -19.19 2.62
N TYR A 35 9.89 -19.87 2.02
CA TYR A 35 8.51 -19.45 1.86
C TYR A 35 7.67 -20.01 3.02
N ARG A 36 7.07 -19.14 3.82
CA ARG A 36 6.15 -19.53 4.90
C ARG A 36 4.71 -19.17 4.58
N SER A 37 3.83 -20.09 4.91
CA SER A 37 2.40 -19.93 4.90
C SER A 37 1.83 -20.29 6.25
N SER A 38 0.93 -19.45 6.76
CA SER A 38 0.22 -19.72 8.01
C SER A 38 -1.25 -19.34 7.92
N LYS A 39 -2.15 -20.21 8.38
CA LYS A 39 -3.53 -19.80 8.72
C LYS A 39 -3.48 -19.15 10.11
N SER A 40 -3.94 -17.92 10.19
CA SER A 40 -3.68 -17.03 11.33
C SER A 40 -4.81 -16.04 11.58
N TRP A 41 -4.83 -15.48 12.78
CA TRP A 41 -5.38 -14.17 13.01
C TRP A 41 -4.46 -13.13 12.36
N VAL A 42 -4.90 -12.56 11.25
CA VAL A 42 -4.17 -11.55 10.48
C VAL A 42 -4.53 -10.17 11.00
N LYS A 43 -3.54 -9.32 11.23
CA LYS A 43 -3.74 -7.96 11.75
C LYS A 43 -4.50 -7.09 10.73
N LYS A 44 -5.44 -6.29 11.24
CA LYS A 44 -6.21 -5.29 10.50
C LYS A 44 -6.17 -3.96 11.25
N GLY A 45 -5.39 -3.02 10.72
CA GLY A 45 -5.17 -1.75 11.39
C GLY A 45 -4.36 -1.90 12.68
N TRP A 46 -4.69 -1.08 13.68
CA TRP A 46 -3.93 -0.98 14.93
C TRP A 46 -4.30 -2.04 15.97
N THR A 47 -5.59 -2.30 16.17
CA THR A 47 -6.07 -3.16 17.26
C THR A 47 -6.87 -4.37 16.78
N ASP A 48 -7.23 -4.42 15.50
CA ASP A 48 -8.10 -5.46 14.99
C ASP A 48 -7.35 -6.64 14.36
N ILE A 49 -8.00 -7.80 14.37
CA ILE A 49 -7.54 -9.03 13.73
C ILE A 49 -8.72 -9.73 13.07
N GLN A 50 -8.44 -10.45 12.00
CA GLN A 50 -9.44 -11.29 11.34
C GLN A 50 -8.86 -12.65 11.01
N ALA A 51 -9.72 -13.67 10.94
CA ALA A 51 -9.30 -14.98 10.50
C ALA A 51 -8.87 -14.89 9.03
N GLY A 52 -7.69 -15.38 8.73
CA GLY A 52 -7.13 -15.29 7.38
C GLY A 52 -5.85 -16.08 7.24
N ARG A 53 -4.96 -15.57 6.39
CA ARG A 53 -3.72 -16.22 6.05
C ARG A 53 -2.59 -15.21 5.90
N TYR A 54 -1.44 -15.53 6.46
CA TYR A 54 -0.18 -14.96 6.04
C TYR A 54 0.42 -15.88 4.98
N GLU A 55 0.59 -15.37 3.77
CA GLU A 55 1.15 -16.13 2.66
C GLU A 55 2.45 -15.51 2.17
N GLY A 56 3.43 -16.36 1.88
CA GLY A 56 4.74 -15.94 1.39
C GLY A 56 5.58 -15.12 2.37
N LEU A 57 5.42 -15.30 3.68
CA LEU A 57 6.33 -14.72 4.65
C LEU A 57 7.76 -15.20 4.38
N VAL A 58 8.72 -14.28 4.29
CA VAL A 58 10.14 -14.64 4.19
C VAL A 58 10.58 -15.25 5.51
N SER A 59 11.08 -16.46 5.43
CA SER A 59 11.45 -17.25 6.60
C SER A 59 12.88 -17.77 6.47
N LYS A 60 13.45 -18.13 7.61
CA LYS A 60 14.71 -18.87 7.71
C LYS A 60 14.66 -19.83 8.89
N ILE A 61 15.39 -20.93 8.77
CA ILE A 61 15.55 -21.92 9.85
C ILE A 61 17.04 -22.25 10.02
N VAL A 62 17.41 -22.72 11.21
CA VAL A 62 18.70 -23.38 11.43
C VAL A 62 18.45 -24.85 11.73
N ILE A 63 19.15 -25.73 11.03
CA ILE A 63 19.33 -27.13 11.46
C ILE A 63 20.53 -27.14 12.40
N GLY A 64 20.26 -27.24 13.70
CA GLY A 64 21.26 -27.08 14.75
C GLY A 64 22.23 -28.25 14.82
N ASP A 65 23.47 -27.97 15.24
CA ASP A 65 24.46 -29.02 15.53
C ASP A 65 24.02 -29.91 16.70
N ASP A 66 23.08 -29.43 17.54
CA ASP A 66 22.43 -30.16 18.62
C ASP A 66 21.26 -31.06 18.14
N GLY A 67 21.04 -31.13 16.82
CA GLY A 67 19.95 -31.90 16.22
C GLY A 67 18.56 -31.24 16.35
N CYS A 68 18.47 -30.02 16.87
CA CYS A 68 17.23 -29.25 16.94
C CYS A 68 17.00 -28.44 15.65
N ILE A 69 15.76 -27.98 15.46
CA ILE A 69 15.43 -26.99 14.43
C ILE A 69 15.10 -25.68 15.12
N TYR A 70 15.58 -24.57 14.56
CA TYR A 70 15.25 -23.24 15.06
C TYR A 70 14.50 -22.45 13.99
N ILE A 71 13.33 -21.91 14.34
CA ILE A 71 12.51 -21.07 13.45
C ILE A 71 12.74 -19.61 13.80
N TYR A 72 13.17 -18.79 12.84
CA TYR A 72 13.28 -17.34 13.01
C TYR A 72 11.91 -16.67 12.87
N ASN A 73 11.64 -15.65 13.68
CA ASN A 73 10.36 -14.95 13.75
C ASN A 73 9.18 -15.94 13.84
N PRO A 74 9.07 -16.70 14.95
CA PRO A 74 8.23 -17.90 15.02
C PRO A 74 6.71 -17.65 15.01
N LEU A 75 6.26 -16.40 15.05
CA LEU A 75 4.84 -16.02 14.97
C LEU A 75 4.60 -15.15 13.74
N SER A 76 3.59 -15.48 12.94
CA SER A 76 3.29 -14.77 11.70
C SER A 76 2.78 -13.34 11.96
N GLY A 77 3.24 -12.37 11.15
CA GLY A 77 2.91 -10.96 11.35
C GLY A 77 3.66 -10.29 12.51
N LEU A 78 4.67 -10.96 13.08
CA LEU A 78 5.53 -10.42 14.13
C LEU A 78 7.02 -10.57 13.78
N ASP A 79 7.69 -9.43 13.55
CA ASP A 79 9.15 -9.36 13.44
C ASP A 79 9.81 -9.34 14.83
N SER A 80 9.78 -10.48 15.51
CA SER A 80 10.31 -10.64 16.89
C SER A 80 11.84 -10.63 16.97
N LYS A 81 12.51 -10.80 15.82
CA LYS A 81 13.97 -10.91 15.67
C LYS A 81 14.56 -11.93 16.63
N SER A 82 13.90 -13.08 16.74
CA SER A 82 14.28 -14.16 17.65
C SER A 82 14.08 -15.53 17.00
N TRP A 83 14.67 -16.54 17.62
CA TRP A 83 14.59 -17.93 17.24
C TRP A 83 13.79 -18.71 18.26
N LEU A 84 12.91 -19.59 17.78
CA LEU A 84 12.26 -20.60 18.61
C LEU A 84 12.87 -21.97 18.37
N LYS A 85 13.17 -22.68 19.45
CA LYS A 85 13.73 -24.03 19.42
C LYS A 85 12.66 -25.11 19.28
N LEU A 86 12.90 -26.06 18.37
CA LEU A 86 12.17 -27.31 18.20
C LEU A 86 13.09 -28.49 18.49
N GLU A 87 12.76 -29.28 19.50
CA GLU A 87 13.55 -30.45 19.90
C GLU A 87 13.18 -31.69 19.10
N ARG A 88 14.17 -32.44 18.62
CA ARG A 88 13.94 -33.70 17.94
C ARG A 88 13.31 -34.74 18.89
N GLN A 89 12.28 -35.42 18.42
CA GLN A 89 11.56 -36.47 19.14
C GLN A 89 11.96 -37.86 18.61
N ALA A 90 11.74 -38.89 19.43
CA ALA A 90 12.10 -40.27 19.07
C ALA A 90 11.31 -40.81 17.86
N ASP A 91 10.10 -40.30 17.63
CA ASP A 91 9.24 -40.65 16.49
C ASP A 91 9.59 -39.88 15.20
N GLY A 92 10.69 -39.15 15.18
CA GLY A 92 11.16 -38.36 14.03
C GLY A 92 10.49 -37.00 13.88
N LYS A 93 9.55 -36.63 14.77
CA LYS A 93 8.99 -35.28 14.84
C LYS A 93 9.96 -34.30 15.48
N TYR A 94 9.63 -33.03 15.40
CA TYR A 94 10.26 -31.96 16.16
C TYR A 94 9.19 -31.31 17.04
N ARG A 95 9.53 -30.95 18.27
CA ARG A 95 8.57 -30.43 19.25
C ARG A 95 9.03 -29.08 19.77
N ALA A 96 8.20 -28.07 19.60
CA ALA A 96 8.26 -26.88 20.42
C ALA A 96 7.68 -27.21 21.80
N LYS A 97 8.52 -27.29 22.83
CA LYS A 97 8.06 -27.27 24.22
C LYS A 97 7.77 -25.83 24.60
N LEU A 98 6.59 -25.55 25.16
CA LEU A 98 6.12 -24.18 25.44
C LEU A 98 5.80 -24.02 26.94
N PRO A 99 5.86 -22.80 27.49
CA PRO A 99 6.18 -21.52 26.84
C PRO A 99 7.64 -21.38 26.39
N GLN A 100 7.89 -20.55 25.39
CA GLN A 100 9.23 -20.03 25.03
C GLN A 100 9.16 -18.52 24.83
N ASP A 101 10.10 -17.78 25.37
CA ASP A 101 10.14 -16.31 25.26
C ASP A 101 10.63 -15.92 23.85
N ILE A 102 9.95 -14.95 23.22
CA ILE A 102 10.19 -14.60 21.81
C ILE A 102 10.45 -13.10 21.58
N LEU A 103 9.91 -12.24 22.42
CA LEU A 103 9.97 -10.80 22.23
C LEU A 103 10.02 -10.11 23.59
N THR A 104 10.68 -8.97 23.61
CA THR A 104 10.57 -7.99 24.69
C THR A 104 9.96 -6.73 24.08
N ASP A 105 8.95 -6.15 24.74
CA ASP A 105 8.28 -4.92 24.31
C ASP A 105 7.98 -3.99 25.49
N ASP A 106 7.51 -2.79 25.19
CA ASP A 106 7.09 -1.75 26.12
C ASP A 106 5.67 -1.24 25.76
N TYR A 107 4.74 -2.13 25.40
CA TYR A 107 3.37 -1.75 25.02
C TYR A 107 2.33 -1.95 26.12
N GLY A 108 2.65 -1.59 27.38
CA GLY A 108 1.87 -1.98 28.57
C GLY A 108 1.27 -0.87 29.44
N GLY A 109 1.52 0.41 29.15
CA GLY A 109 0.90 1.53 29.88
C GLY A 109 -0.39 1.96 29.19
N ASP A 110 -1.53 1.86 29.88
CA ASP A 110 -2.84 2.29 29.34
C ASP A 110 -3.13 3.78 29.58
N ASP A 111 -2.29 4.49 30.36
CA ASP A 111 -2.44 5.91 30.68
C ASP A 111 -1.13 6.70 30.44
N ASP A 112 -1.25 7.97 30.05
CA ASP A 112 -0.15 8.92 29.79
C ASP A 112 0.78 9.16 31.02
N ASP A 113 0.43 8.61 32.19
CA ASP A 113 1.13 8.75 33.48
C ASP A 113 1.82 7.45 33.97
N GLU A 114 1.65 6.30 33.29
CA GLU A 114 2.36 5.06 33.63
C GLU A 114 3.60 4.87 32.75
N GLU A 115 4.79 4.85 33.36
CA GLU A 115 6.00 4.41 32.66
C GLU A 115 5.79 2.99 32.14
N SER A 116 5.82 2.83 30.82
CA SER A 116 5.69 1.52 30.21
C SER A 116 6.81 0.61 30.72
N SER A 117 6.42 -0.47 31.40
CA SER A 117 7.37 -1.47 31.89
C SER A 117 7.72 -2.46 30.80
N GLU A 118 9.00 -2.85 30.75
CA GLU A 118 9.48 -3.87 29.84
C GLU A 118 8.75 -5.20 30.07
N ARG A 119 8.10 -5.73 29.04
CA ARG A 119 7.34 -6.99 29.07
C ARG A 119 8.06 -8.05 28.26
N THR A 120 8.18 -9.25 28.84
CA THR A 120 8.64 -10.43 28.09
C THR A 120 7.45 -11.22 27.57
N ILE A 121 7.35 -11.28 26.25
CA ILE A 121 6.27 -11.98 25.53
C ILE A 121 6.70 -13.42 25.25
N THR A 122 5.82 -14.34 25.61
CA THR A 122 6.03 -15.79 25.47
C THR A 122 5.08 -16.38 24.46
N LEU A 123 5.55 -17.37 23.70
CA LEU A 123 4.77 -18.10 22.73
C LEU A 123 4.18 -19.34 23.40
N GLN A 124 2.87 -19.55 23.27
CA GLN A 124 2.15 -20.63 23.93
C GLN A 124 1.14 -21.30 23.01
N ARG A 125 0.80 -22.55 23.33
CA ARG A 125 -0.39 -23.20 22.78
C ARG A 125 -1.60 -22.76 23.59
N MET A 126 -2.62 -22.30 22.90
CA MET A 126 -3.83 -21.77 23.51
C MET A 126 -5.08 -22.39 22.89
N VAL A 127 -6.17 -22.36 23.63
CA VAL A 127 -7.48 -22.87 23.24
C VAL A 127 -8.53 -21.78 23.39
N SER A 128 -9.51 -21.77 22.50
CA SER A 128 -10.67 -20.89 22.54
C SER A 128 -11.93 -21.70 22.78
N SER A 129 -12.79 -21.24 23.69
CA SER A 129 -14.15 -21.75 23.89
C SER A 129 -15.23 -20.94 23.17
N ASN A 130 -14.88 -19.80 22.56
CA ASN A 130 -15.83 -18.81 22.05
C ASN A 130 -15.55 -18.38 20.60
N GLU A 131 -15.15 -19.35 19.76
CA GLU A 131 -14.83 -19.16 18.33
C GLU A 131 -13.69 -18.18 18.03
N GLY A 132 -12.79 -17.99 18.98
CA GLY A 132 -11.56 -17.23 18.82
C GLY A 132 -11.68 -15.76 19.17
N LYS A 133 -12.70 -15.39 19.95
CA LYS A 133 -12.77 -14.06 20.56
C LYS A 133 -11.71 -13.93 21.65
N ASP A 134 -11.54 -14.97 22.48
CA ASP A 134 -10.56 -15.05 23.55
C ASP A 134 -9.86 -16.41 23.56
N TYR A 135 -8.66 -16.44 24.14
CA TYR A 135 -7.85 -17.65 24.25
C TYR A 135 -7.21 -17.78 25.61
N GLU A 136 -7.12 -19.00 26.10
CA GLU A 136 -6.42 -19.35 27.33
C GLU A 136 -5.31 -20.36 27.05
N PRO A 137 -4.14 -20.26 27.72
CA PRO A 137 -3.09 -21.27 27.60
C PRO A 137 -3.58 -22.66 28.00
N VAL A 138 -3.14 -23.68 27.26
CA VAL A 138 -3.41 -25.07 27.65
C VAL A 138 -2.60 -25.46 28.90
N GLY A 139 -3.06 -26.48 29.63
CA GLY A 139 -2.31 -27.03 30.76
C GLY A 139 -0.91 -27.50 30.36
N ALA A 140 0.04 -27.43 31.31
CA ALA A 140 1.47 -27.65 31.04
C ALA A 140 1.80 -28.95 30.29
N ALA A 141 1.09 -30.06 30.57
CA ALA A 141 1.29 -31.34 29.90
C ALA A 141 0.94 -31.33 28.40
N LEU A 142 0.13 -30.38 27.96
CA LEU A 142 -0.32 -30.22 26.57
C LEU A 142 0.30 -29.01 25.88
N ASN A 143 1.12 -28.21 26.59
CA ASN A 143 1.71 -26.97 26.09
C ASN A 143 2.94 -27.27 25.22
N TYR A 144 2.67 -27.87 24.07
CA TYR A 144 3.65 -28.14 23.03
C TYR A 144 2.99 -28.16 21.66
N VAL A 145 3.79 -27.97 20.63
CA VAL A 145 3.37 -28.14 19.23
C VAL A 145 4.39 -28.98 18.50
N ASP A 146 3.89 -29.97 17.78
CA ASP A 146 4.70 -30.86 16.97
C ASP A 146 4.83 -30.33 15.54
N PHE A 147 5.98 -30.63 14.95
CA PHE A 147 6.31 -30.35 13.57
C PHE A 147 6.87 -31.61 12.91
N THR A 148 6.59 -31.81 11.64
CA THR A 148 7.15 -32.91 10.83
C THR A 148 7.86 -32.34 9.61
N TRP A 149 8.86 -33.09 9.14
CA TRP A 149 9.47 -32.83 7.85
C TRP A 149 8.76 -33.68 6.78
N GLU A 150 8.02 -33.03 5.89
CA GLU A 150 7.16 -33.68 4.89
C GLU A 150 7.48 -33.10 3.51
N ASN A 151 7.96 -33.93 2.58
CA ASN A 151 8.27 -33.53 1.20
C ASN A 151 9.10 -32.23 1.11
N ASN A 152 10.17 -32.16 1.91
CA ASN A 152 11.06 -30.98 2.02
C ASN A 152 10.39 -29.73 2.62
N ARG A 153 9.37 -29.91 3.46
CA ARG A 153 8.64 -28.85 4.16
C ARG A 153 8.58 -29.13 5.64
N LEU A 154 8.77 -28.10 6.47
CA LEU A 154 8.46 -28.16 7.89
C LEU A 154 6.98 -27.84 8.09
N VAL A 155 6.21 -28.78 8.63
CA VAL A 155 4.74 -28.66 8.76
C VAL A 155 4.33 -28.74 10.22
N MET A 156 3.57 -27.75 10.69
CA MET A 156 2.99 -27.71 12.03
C MET A 156 1.82 -28.68 12.17
N LYS A 157 1.74 -29.39 13.30
CA LYS A 157 0.74 -30.43 13.59
C LYS A 157 -0.05 -30.15 14.86
N GLY A 158 -1.24 -30.76 14.96
CA GLY A 158 -2.03 -30.85 16.18
C GLY A 158 -3.02 -29.70 16.46
N MET A 159 -2.95 -28.58 15.74
CA MET A 159 -3.92 -27.48 15.87
C MET A 159 -4.91 -27.46 14.71
N GLY A 160 -4.47 -27.12 13.49
CA GLY A 160 -5.21 -27.28 12.23
C GLY A 160 -6.49 -26.43 12.08
N GLN A 161 -7.02 -25.88 13.17
CA GLN A 161 -8.29 -25.17 13.26
C GLN A 161 -8.14 -23.96 14.18
N ARG A 162 -8.90 -22.89 13.93
CA ARG A 162 -8.80 -21.64 14.70
C ARG A 162 -9.13 -21.77 16.18
N THR A 163 -9.78 -22.85 16.64
CA THR A 163 -10.07 -23.06 18.07
C THR A 163 -8.81 -23.35 18.91
N GLN A 164 -7.68 -23.62 18.26
CA GLN A 164 -6.38 -23.79 18.92
C GLN A 164 -5.33 -22.98 18.18
N ILE A 165 -4.58 -22.14 18.91
CA ILE A 165 -3.54 -21.30 18.31
C ILE A 165 -2.20 -21.44 19.01
N TRP A 166 -1.16 -21.19 18.23
CA TRP A 166 0.17 -20.80 18.65
C TRP A 166 0.17 -19.27 18.78
N GLY A 167 0.00 -18.78 20.00
CA GLY A 167 -0.28 -17.37 20.29
C GLY A 167 0.74 -16.73 21.20
N ALA A 168 0.98 -15.43 21.02
CA ALA A 168 1.77 -14.62 21.94
C ALA A 168 0.99 -14.36 23.23
N SER A 169 1.68 -14.41 24.36
CA SER A 169 1.10 -14.15 25.69
C SER A 169 2.03 -13.35 26.57
N TYR A 170 1.40 -12.58 27.45
CA TYR A 170 2.01 -11.91 28.58
C TYR A 170 1.17 -12.22 29.81
N ASN A 171 1.78 -12.56 30.94
CA ASN A 171 1.08 -12.97 32.17
C ASN A 171 -0.01 -14.05 31.97
N LYS A 172 0.22 -14.98 31.03
CA LYS A 172 -0.72 -16.05 30.62
C LYS A 172 -1.99 -15.55 29.92
N GLU A 173 -2.04 -14.28 29.53
CA GLU A 173 -3.12 -13.71 28.75
C GLU A 173 -2.71 -13.57 27.29
N TRP A 174 -3.62 -13.88 26.37
CA TRP A 174 -3.37 -13.76 24.95
C TRP A 174 -3.22 -12.29 24.54
N GLN A 175 -2.12 -11.99 23.86
CA GLN A 175 -1.84 -10.68 23.31
C GLN A 175 -2.42 -10.58 21.90
N ARG A 176 -3.71 -10.23 21.82
CA ARG A 176 -4.50 -10.19 20.57
C ARG A 176 -3.83 -9.39 19.45
N SER A 177 -3.16 -8.29 19.80
CA SER A 177 -2.46 -7.41 18.85
C SER A 177 -1.29 -8.09 18.11
N TYR A 178 -0.79 -9.22 18.61
CA TYR A 178 0.22 -10.04 17.95
C TYR A 178 -0.36 -11.17 17.09
N GLY A 179 -1.66 -11.44 17.17
CA GLY A 179 -2.33 -12.50 16.41
C GLY A 179 -2.09 -13.90 16.97
N GLY A 180 -2.16 -14.92 16.10
CA GLY A 180 -2.01 -16.32 16.48
C GLY A 180 -2.19 -17.28 15.30
N ASP A 181 -1.24 -18.21 15.16
CA ASP A 181 -1.19 -19.19 14.06
C ASP A 181 -1.86 -20.52 14.45
N TRP A 182 -2.65 -21.14 13.59
CA TRP A 182 -3.20 -22.49 13.85
C TRP A 182 -2.81 -23.54 12.80
N ALA A 183 -2.21 -23.12 11.69
CA ALA A 183 -1.54 -24.00 10.75
C ALA A 183 -0.35 -23.25 10.16
N MET A 184 0.79 -23.92 10.02
CA MET A 184 2.01 -23.33 9.44
C MET A 184 2.73 -24.36 8.58
N ARG A 185 3.25 -23.91 7.44
CA ARG A 185 4.25 -24.63 6.64
C ARG A 185 5.40 -23.70 6.27
N ILE A 186 6.62 -24.23 6.29
CA ILE A 186 7.83 -23.55 5.83
C ILE A 186 8.50 -24.44 4.79
N GLU A 187 8.79 -23.90 3.62
CA GLU A 187 9.35 -24.65 2.49
C GLU A 187 10.38 -23.80 1.72
N PRO A 188 11.35 -24.41 1.00
CA PRO A 188 12.24 -23.64 0.13
C PRO A 188 11.48 -22.90 -0.97
N LEU A 189 11.87 -21.66 -1.23
CA LEU A 189 11.47 -20.95 -2.44
C LEU A 189 12.39 -21.33 -3.59
N ASN A 190 11.81 -21.84 -4.69
CA ASN A 190 12.58 -22.23 -5.88
C ASN A 190 12.49 -21.18 -7.00
N GLU A 191 11.51 -20.29 -6.93
CA GLU A 191 11.29 -19.21 -7.88
C GLU A 191 12.42 -18.18 -7.83
N GLN A 192 12.81 -17.70 -9.01
CA GLN A 192 13.87 -16.71 -9.19
C GLN A 192 13.33 -15.50 -9.93
N LEU A 193 14.02 -14.36 -9.79
CA LEU A 193 13.73 -13.18 -10.58
C LEU A 193 13.95 -13.49 -12.06
N ILE A 194 13.02 -13.04 -12.89
CA ILE A 194 13.15 -13.15 -14.34
C ILE A 194 14.26 -12.21 -14.81
N THR A 195 15.13 -12.73 -15.67
CA THR A 195 16.17 -11.95 -16.34
C THR A 195 16.07 -12.21 -17.84
N PRO A 196 15.88 -11.18 -18.68
CA PRO A 196 15.89 -11.35 -20.13
C PRO A 196 17.25 -11.89 -20.61
N PRO A 197 17.29 -12.71 -21.66
CA PRO A 197 18.54 -13.12 -22.30
C PRO A 197 19.37 -11.90 -22.77
N ALA A 198 20.69 -12.01 -22.74
CA ALA A 198 21.59 -10.93 -23.18
C ALA A 198 21.44 -10.58 -24.68
N THR A 199 20.89 -11.51 -25.47
CA THR A 199 20.59 -11.35 -26.91
C THR A 199 19.27 -10.65 -27.19
N ALA A 200 18.45 -10.39 -26.16
CA ALA A 200 17.13 -9.82 -26.34
C ALA A 200 17.20 -8.39 -26.91
N THR A 201 16.30 -8.10 -27.86
CA THR A 201 16.23 -6.79 -28.50
C THR A 201 15.54 -5.79 -27.57
N LYS A 202 16.17 -4.64 -27.33
CA LYS A 202 15.62 -3.59 -26.47
C LYS A 202 14.54 -2.79 -27.18
N SER A 203 13.47 -2.50 -26.45
CA SER A 203 12.41 -1.58 -26.86
C SER A 203 11.84 -0.89 -25.63
N GLN A 204 10.88 0.02 -25.84
CA GLN A 204 10.18 0.70 -24.76
C GLN A 204 8.69 0.77 -25.07
N TYR A 205 7.90 0.88 -24.02
CA TYR A 205 6.47 1.14 -24.11
C TYR A 205 6.11 2.31 -23.22
N THR A 206 5.09 3.07 -23.58
CA THR A 206 4.33 3.83 -22.59
C THR A 206 3.30 2.92 -21.95
N VAL A 207 3.07 3.08 -20.65
CA VAL A 207 2.06 2.33 -19.91
C VAL A 207 1.00 3.28 -19.36
N THR A 208 -0.26 2.87 -19.52
CA THR A 208 -1.43 3.48 -18.88
C THR A 208 -2.36 2.40 -18.34
N SER A 209 -3.23 2.78 -17.40
CA SER A 209 -4.27 1.92 -16.84
C SER A 209 -5.41 2.81 -16.35
N LYS A 210 -6.48 2.22 -15.81
CA LYS A 210 -7.56 2.97 -15.16
C LYS A 210 -7.05 3.84 -14.01
N GLU A 211 -6.11 3.32 -13.23
CA GLU A 211 -5.48 3.98 -12.07
C GLU A 211 -4.28 4.86 -12.47
N GLU A 212 -3.83 4.79 -13.72
CA GLU A 212 -2.66 5.52 -14.22
C GLU A 212 -2.95 6.07 -15.62
N THR A 213 -3.60 7.25 -15.65
CA THR A 213 -4.01 7.92 -16.88
C THR A 213 -2.87 8.68 -17.56
N SER A 214 -1.93 9.20 -16.76
CA SER A 214 -0.70 9.84 -17.24
C SER A 214 0.32 8.77 -17.66
N PRO A 215 0.73 8.72 -18.94
CA PRO A 215 1.65 7.69 -19.42
C PRO A 215 3.03 7.81 -18.79
N ARG A 216 3.69 6.67 -18.59
CA ARG A 216 5.13 6.62 -18.26
C ARG A 216 5.85 5.59 -19.09
N ILE A 217 7.15 5.74 -19.24
CA ILE A 217 7.98 4.81 -19.99
C ILE A 217 8.26 3.57 -19.12
N VAL A 218 8.16 2.40 -19.74
CA VAL A 218 8.67 1.12 -19.23
C VAL A 218 9.65 0.53 -20.23
N ASP A 219 10.65 -0.17 -19.71
CA ASP A 219 11.61 -0.87 -20.54
C ASP A 219 11.01 -2.20 -20.98
N ALA A 220 11.29 -2.57 -22.23
CA ALA A 220 10.97 -3.87 -22.76
C ALA A 220 12.17 -4.53 -23.44
N MET A 221 12.15 -5.86 -23.45
CA MET A 221 13.08 -6.65 -24.24
C MET A 221 12.32 -7.77 -24.93
N THR A 222 12.71 -8.13 -26.16
CA THR A 222 12.10 -9.24 -26.89
C THR A 222 13.13 -10.28 -27.29
N ASP A 223 12.82 -11.55 -27.06
CA ASP A 223 13.63 -12.69 -27.46
C ASP A 223 12.73 -13.81 -28.00
N GLY A 224 12.75 -14.01 -29.32
CA GLY A 224 11.80 -14.88 -30.00
C GLY A 224 10.35 -14.49 -29.73
N ASN A 225 9.60 -15.36 -29.06
CA ASN A 225 8.21 -15.11 -28.68
C ASN A 225 8.07 -14.44 -27.31
N ASP A 226 9.14 -14.29 -26.54
CA ASP A 226 9.05 -13.73 -25.20
C ASP A 226 9.20 -12.20 -25.21
N ILE A 227 8.35 -11.55 -24.43
CA ILE A 227 8.38 -10.11 -24.18
C ILE A 227 8.63 -9.92 -22.69
N TYR A 228 9.72 -9.27 -22.34
CA TYR A 228 10.06 -8.94 -20.97
C TYR A 228 9.72 -7.48 -20.72
N LEU A 229 9.10 -7.18 -19.59
CA LEU A 229 8.69 -5.82 -19.22
C LEU A 229 9.25 -5.46 -17.84
N LYS A 230 9.86 -4.30 -17.71
CA LYS A 230 10.42 -3.78 -16.45
C LYS A 230 9.93 -2.38 -16.17
N GLY A 231 9.64 -2.12 -14.90
CA GLY A 231 9.14 -0.85 -14.43
C GLY A 231 7.62 -0.77 -14.36
N LEU A 232 6.88 -1.86 -14.57
CA LEU A 232 5.42 -1.84 -14.45
C LEU A 232 4.94 -1.44 -13.05
N PHE A 233 5.69 -1.78 -12.00
CA PHE A 233 5.32 -1.47 -10.61
C PHE A 233 6.03 -0.21 -10.11
N LYS A 234 5.29 0.73 -9.52
CA LYS A 234 5.81 2.03 -9.04
C LYS A 234 6.65 1.95 -7.76
N SER A 235 6.50 0.88 -6.98
CA SER A 235 7.29 0.72 -5.76
C SER A 235 8.77 0.67 -6.12
N SER A 236 9.60 1.45 -5.41
CA SER A 236 11.04 1.52 -5.66
C SER A 236 11.73 0.14 -5.58
N LYS A 237 11.22 -0.76 -4.74
CA LYS A 237 11.69 -2.15 -4.64
C LYS A 237 11.42 -2.99 -5.88
N LEU A 238 10.35 -2.68 -6.61
CA LEU A 238 9.88 -3.47 -7.75
C LEU A 238 10.13 -2.79 -9.10
N ALA A 239 10.54 -1.51 -9.11
CA ALA A 239 10.72 -0.72 -10.32
C ALA A 239 11.74 -1.33 -11.31
N ASN A 240 12.71 -2.10 -10.82
CA ASN A 240 13.75 -2.73 -11.64
C ASN A 240 13.52 -4.22 -11.92
N VAL A 241 12.34 -4.74 -11.58
CA VAL A 241 12.01 -6.15 -11.72
C VAL A 241 11.35 -6.43 -13.07
N TRP A 242 11.76 -7.52 -13.72
CA TRP A 242 11.17 -7.98 -14.97
C TRP A 242 9.99 -8.91 -14.72
N ILE A 243 8.95 -8.78 -15.56
CA ILE A 243 7.98 -9.84 -15.82
C ILE A 243 8.13 -10.31 -17.26
N LYS A 244 7.60 -11.50 -17.54
CA LYS A 244 7.63 -12.12 -18.87
C LYS A 244 6.21 -12.36 -19.39
N LEU A 245 5.98 -11.98 -20.64
CA LEU A 245 4.88 -12.41 -21.46
C LEU A 245 5.40 -13.35 -22.54
N THR A 246 4.57 -14.25 -23.05
CA THR A 246 4.89 -15.07 -24.22
C THR A 246 3.84 -14.82 -25.30
N LYS A 247 4.30 -14.44 -26.49
CA LYS A 247 3.49 -14.15 -27.68
C LYS A 247 2.91 -15.44 -28.26
N GLN A 248 1.62 -15.37 -28.60
CA GLN A 248 0.80 -16.42 -29.19
C GLN A 248 -0.04 -15.80 -30.32
N GLY A 249 0.56 -15.65 -31.50
CA GLY A 249 -0.09 -14.97 -32.64
C GLY A 249 -0.33 -13.48 -32.37
N ASN A 250 -1.60 -13.09 -32.34
CA ASN A 250 -2.05 -11.71 -32.06
C ASN A 250 -2.31 -11.46 -30.56
N LYS A 251 -1.78 -12.32 -29.69
CA LYS A 251 -1.89 -12.19 -28.23
C LYS A 251 -0.53 -12.36 -27.55
N ALA A 252 -0.41 -11.88 -26.32
CA ALA A 252 0.69 -12.20 -25.42
C ALA A 252 0.14 -12.55 -24.03
N VAL A 253 0.73 -13.53 -23.36
CA VAL A 253 0.19 -14.09 -22.11
C VAL A 253 1.22 -14.01 -21.00
N MET A 254 0.82 -13.47 -19.84
CA MET A 254 1.55 -13.60 -18.57
C MET A 254 0.92 -14.72 -17.75
N GLN A 255 1.69 -15.74 -17.35
CA GLN A 255 1.23 -16.68 -16.33
C GLN A 255 1.19 -16.00 -14.96
N THR A 256 0.17 -16.30 -14.16
CA THR A 256 0.03 -15.77 -12.80
C THR A 256 1.16 -16.28 -11.89
N ASN A 257 1.42 -15.56 -10.79
CA ASN A 257 2.47 -15.87 -9.82
C ASN A 257 3.91 -15.83 -10.37
N GLN A 258 4.27 -14.79 -11.14
CA GLN A 258 5.68 -14.51 -11.44
C GLN A 258 6.36 -13.82 -10.26
N TYR A 259 7.48 -14.36 -9.79
CA TYR A 259 8.16 -13.85 -8.60
C TYR A 259 8.79 -12.48 -8.85
N LEU A 260 8.49 -11.54 -7.95
CA LEU A 260 8.95 -10.16 -8.02
C LEU A 260 10.06 -9.82 -7.02
N GLY A 261 10.38 -10.73 -6.11
CA GLY A 261 11.37 -10.49 -5.06
C GLY A 261 10.72 -10.32 -3.69
N LYS A 262 11.45 -9.68 -2.78
CA LYS A 262 11.05 -9.49 -1.38
C LYS A 262 10.60 -8.04 -1.15
N THR A 263 9.50 -7.86 -0.44
CA THR A 263 8.97 -6.53 -0.08
C THR A 263 8.37 -6.51 1.32
N LEU A 264 8.24 -5.31 1.87
CA LEU A 264 7.45 -4.96 3.05
C LEU A 264 6.12 -4.33 2.62
N LYS A 265 5.10 -4.37 3.48
CA LYS A 265 3.84 -3.63 3.21
C LYS A 265 4.07 -2.13 3.05
N THR A 266 5.05 -1.56 3.75
CA THR A 266 5.44 -0.15 3.65
C THR A 266 6.12 0.21 2.32
N ASP A 267 6.46 -0.76 1.48
CA ASP A 267 6.93 -0.48 0.12
C ASP A 267 5.79 -0.06 -0.84
N PHE A 268 4.53 -0.14 -0.37
CA PHE A 268 3.33 0.19 -1.15
C PHE A 268 2.47 1.30 -0.55
N LYS A 269 2.65 1.59 0.75
CA LYS A 269 1.94 2.64 1.50
C LYS A 269 2.83 3.25 2.59
N THR A 270 2.43 4.39 3.13
CA THR A 270 3.26 5.18 4.08
C THR A 270 3.54 4.46 5.40
N TYR A 271 2.57 3.73 5.95
CA TYR A 271 2.71 3.06 7.25
C TYR A 271 1.91 1.75 7.32
N ASP A 272 2.51 0.73 7.96
CA ASP A 272 1.85 -0.52 8.36
C ASP A 272 2.43 -1.00 9.70
N SER A 273 1.61 -1.62 10.55
CA SER A 273 2.02 -2.21 11.83
C SER A 273 2.71 -3.57 11.65
N ASP A 274 2.43 -4.27 10.56
CA ASP A 274 3.11 -5.50 10.17
C ASP A 274 4.43 -5.17 9.45
N LYS A 275 5.54 -5.48 10.15
CA LYS A 275 6.91 -5.25 9.69
C LYS A 275 7.53 -6.47 9.02
N SER A 276 6.75 -7.51 8.76
CA SER A 276 7.26 -8.74 8.17
C SER A 276 7.63 -8.54 6.71
N GLU A 277 8.67 -9.25 6.27
CA GLU A 277 9.07 -9.32 4.86
C GLU A 277 8.29 -10.45 4.14
N TYR A 278 7.90 -10.18 2.90
CA TYR A 278 7.11 -11.08 2.06
C TYR A 278 7.78 -11.34 0.72
N HIS A 279 7.70 -12.58 0.24
CA HIS A 279 7.90 -12.95 -1.15
C HIS A 279 6.71 -12.47 -1.98
N THR A 280 6.95 -11.59 -2.94
CA THR A 280 5.89 -10.90 -3.69
C THR A 280 5.85 -11.36 -5.13
N TYR A 281 4.65 -11.37 -5.72
CA TYR A 281 4.39 -11.92 -7.04
C TYR A 281 3.54 -10.98 -7.90
N ALA A 282 3.73 -11.03 -9.21
CA ALA A 282 2.80 -10.50 -10.20
C ALA A 282 1.74 -11.57 -10.49
N ALA A 283 0.49 -11.19 -10.38
CA ALA A 283 -0.65 -12.09 -10.52
C ALA A 283 -1.75 -11.47 -11.38
N ALA A 284 -2.49 -12.34 -12.06
CA ALA A 284 -3.64 -11.99 -12.86
C ALA A 284 -4.92 -12.16 -12.03
N PHE A 285 -5.89 -11.28 -12.21
CA PHE A 285 -7.18 -11.33 -11.52
C PHE A 285 -8.31 -11.04 -12.51
N GLU A 286 -9.39 -11.83 -12.45
CA GLU A 286 -10.62 -11.57 -13.21
C GLU A 286 -11.34 -10.32 -12.66
N ASN A 287 -11.29 -10.15 -11.34
CA ASN A 287 -11.88 -9.04 -10.60
C ASN A 287 -11.21 -8.91 -9.22
N ALA A 288 -11.65 -7.98 -8.39
CA ALA A 288 -11.08 -7.71 -7.07
C ALA A 288 -10.96 -8.95 -6.15
N THR A 289 -11.86 -9.93 -6.32
CA THR A 289 -12.01 -11.10 -5.45
C THR A 289 -11.77 -12.44 -6.16
N THR A 290 -11.26 -12.45 -7.40
CA THR A 290 -11.09 -13.70 -8.16
C THR A 290 -9.76 -13.70 -8.89
N VAL A 291 -8.88 -14.62 -8.50
CA VAL A 291 -7.59 -14.85 -9.17
C VAL A 291 -7.82 -15.49 -10.54
N ALA A 292 -6.99 -15.11 -11.51
CA ALA A 292 -6.93 -15.73 -12.83
C ALA A 292 -5.62 -16.52 -12.99
N ASN A 293 -5.65 -17.56 -13.82
CA ASN A 293 -4.45 -18.35 -14.14
C ASN A 293 -3.45 -17.55 -14.99
N GLU A 294 -3.95 -16.63 -15.80
CA GLU A 294 -3.15 -15.83 -16.72
C GLU A 294 -3.79 -14.49 -17.04
N LEU A 295 -2.93 -13.54 -17.42
CA LEU A 295 -3.28 -12.23 -17.96
C LEU A 295 -3.01 -12.24 -19.47
N GLU A 296 -4.05 -12.08 -20.27
CA GLU A 296 -3.94 -12.02 -21.72
C GLU A 296 -3.91 -10.57 -22.19
N PHE A 297 -2.99 -10.28 -23.10
CA PHE A 297 -2.93 -9.05 -23.85
C PHE A 297 -3.29 -9.31 -25.30
N SER A 298 -4.28 -8.59 -25.82
CA SER A 298 -4.47 -8.47 -27.26
C SER A 298 -3.37 -7.58 -27.86
N ILE A 299 -2.85 -7.95 -29.04
CA ILE A 299 -1.83 -7.19 -29.78
C ILE A 299 -2.47 -6.65 -31.06
N ASP A 300 -2.49 -5.33 -31.22
CA ASP A 300 -2.97 -4.70 -32.45
C ASP A 300 -1.89 -4.54 -33.53
N GLY A 301 -2.27 -4.00 -34.70
CA GLY A 301 -1.35 -3.81 -35.83
C GLY A 301 -0.20 -2.84 -35.56
N SER A 302 -0.29 -1.99 -34.53
CA SER A 302 0.80 -1.11 -34.12
C SER A 302 1.77 -1.79 -33.13
N GLY A 303 1.41 -2.97 -32.61
CA GLY A 303 2.14 -3.64 -31.54
C GLY A 303 1.70 -3.20 -30.14
N LYS A 304 0.60 -2.46 -30.01
CA LYS A 304 -0.01 -2.09 -28.73
C LYS A 304 -0.61 -3.31 -28.05
N LEU A 305 -0.33 -3.46 -26.76
CA LEU A 305 -0.84 -4.54 -25.92
C LEU A 305 -1.96 -4.00 -25.03
N THR A 306 -3.12 -4.63 -25.05
CA THR A 306 -4.25 -4.28 -24.18
C THR A 306 -4.67 -5.50 -23.37
N ALA A 307 -4.53 -5.40 -22.04
CA ALA A 307 -4.89 -6.45 -21.10
C ALA A 307 -6.41 -6.63 -21.01
N ASN A 308 -6.87 -7.87 -20.92
CA ASN A 308 -8.29 -8.20 -20.73
C ASN A 308 -8.71 -8.36 -19.26
N LYS A 309 -7.75 -8.33 -18.33
CA LYS A 309 -7.90 -8.61 -16.90
C LYS A 309 -7.03 -7.66 -16.09
N ILE A 310 -7.07 -7.81 -14.76
CA ILE A 310 -6.34 -6.97 -13.83
C ILE A 310 -4.95 -7.57 -13.58
N LEU A 311 -3.90 -6.77 -13.77
CA LEU A 311 -2.57 -7.07 -13.24
C LEU A 311 -2.49 -6.58 -11.80
N ARG A 312 -2.04 -7.42 -10.88
CA ARG A 312 -1.97 -7.08 -9.46
C ARG A 312 -0.69 -7.61 -8.82
N THR A 313 -0.11 -6.87 -7.86
CA THR A 313 0.90 -7.46 -6.96
C THR A 313 0.22 -8.40 -5.94
N SER A 314 0.93 -9.39 -5.41
CA SER A 314 0.39 -10.26 -4.36
C SER A 314 1.50 -10.56 -3.35
N LEU A 315 1.22 -10.39 -2.06
CA LEU A 315 2.10 -10.87 -0.99
C LEU A 315 1.89 -12.37 -0.87
N GLY A 316 2.94 -13.12 -1.17
CA GLY A 316 2.86 -14.54 -1.44
C GLY A 316 2.14 -14.87 -2.75
N LYS A 317 2.02 -16.16 -3.05
CA LYS A 317 1.34 -16.63 -4.27
C LYS A 317 -0.15 -16.32 -4.16
N SER A 318 -0.72 -15.69 -5.17
CA SER A 318 -2.16 -15.49 -5.28
C SER A 318 -2.86 -16.84 -5.47
N SER A 319 -3.96 -17.03 -4.76
CA SER A 319 -4.87 -18.17 -4.88
C SER A 319 -6.26 -17.77 -4.37
N GLU A 320 -7.27 -18.63 -4.54
CA GLU A 320 -8.60 -18.42 -3.94
C GLU A 320 -8.53 -18.27 -2.40
N GLU A 321 -7.54 -18.90 -1.76
CA GLU A 321 -7.28 -18.81 -0.33
C GLU A 321 -6.29 -17.68 0.06
N ASN A 322 -5.78 -16.91 -0.91
CA ASN A 322 -4.88 -15.77 -0.68
C ASN A 322 -5.28 -14.59 -1.56
N ILE A 323 -6.46 -14.05 -1.27
CA ILE A 323 -6.98 -12.84 -1.88
C ILE A 323 -6.94 -11.75 -0.83
N THR A 324 -6.00 -10.82 -0.97
CA THR A 324 -5.88 -9.68 -0.06
C THR A 324 -6.68 -8.51 -0.61
N GLU A 325 -7.69 -8.03 0.10
CA GLU A 325 -8.44 -6.81 -0.27
C GLU A 325 -7.74 -5.52 0.18
N GLU A 326 -6.46 -5.60 0.53
CA GLU A 326 -5.78 -4.52 1.22
C GLU A 326 -5.18 -3.47 0.28
N GLU A 327 -5.13 -2.24 0.76
CA GLU A 327 -4.62 -1.05 0.07
C GLU A 327 -3.11 -1.12 -0.28
N TYR A 328 -2.37 -2.05 0.32
CA TYR A 328 -0.95 -2.25 0.01
C TYR A 328 -0.72 -2.97 -1.32
N VAL A 329 -1.78 -3.38 -2.01
CA VAL A 329 -1.64 -4.05 -3.30
C VAL A 329 -1.78 -3.04 -4.43
N LYS A 330 -0.89 -3.10 -5.43
CA LYS A 330 -1.03 -2.30 -6.66
C LYS A 330 -1.79 -3.09 -7.71
N SER A 331 -2.87 -2.51 -8.21
CA SER A 331 -3.71 -3.06 -9.25
C SER A 331 -3.65 -2.16 -10.48
N TYR A 332 -3.70 -2.78 -11.66
CA TYR A 332 -3.77 -2.10 -12.95
C TYR A 332 -4.90 -2.72 -13.75
N GLU A 333 -6.06 -2.06 -13.73
CA GLU A 333 -7.22 -2.42 -14.54
C GLU A 333 -7.09 -1.75 -15.92
N ASN A 334 -7.52 -2.44 -16.98
CA ASN A 334 -7.40 -1.94 -18.36
C ASN A 334 -5.96 -1.52 -18.71
N LEU A 335 -4.97 -2.33 -18.30
CA LEU A 335 -3.56 -2.07 -18.55
C LEU A 335 -3.28 -2.05 -20.06
N VAL A 336 -2.70 -0.93 -20.53
CA VAL A 336 -2.34 -0.72 -21.93
C VAL A 336 -0.85 -0.41 -22.03
N LEU A 337 -0.17 -1.10 -22.93
CA LEU A 337 1.23 -0.85 -23.30
C LEU A 337 1.28 -0.41 -24.76
N THR A 338 1.67 0.83 -25.01
CA THR A 338 1.79 1.37 -26.37
C THR A 338 3.27 1.47 -26.74
N PRO A 339 3.73 0.87 -27.87
CA PRO A 339 5.12 0.96 -28.30
C PRO A 339 5.60 2.41 -28.30
N TYR A 340 6.73 2.65 -27.65
CA TYR A 340 7.29 3.98 -27.51
C TYR A 340 8.51 4.14 -28.41
N SER A 341 8.49 5.24 -29.15
CA SER A 341 9.65 5.83 -29.82
C SER A 341 9.57 7.33 -29.61
N GLN A 342 10.73 7.99 -29.48
CA GLN A 342 10.77 9.44 -29.34
C GLN A 342 10.18 10.10 -30.59
N GLN A 343 8.99 10.67 -30.44
CA GLN A 343 8.31 11.42 -31.50
C GLN A 343 8.71 12.90 -31.46
N ALA A 344 8.40 13.62 -32.54
CA ALA A 344 8.51 15.07 -32.58
C ALA A 344 7.57 15.68 -31.52
N VAL A 345 8.12 16.54 -30.66
CA VAL A 345 7.41 17.17 -29.56
C VAL A 345 6.51 18.29 -30.07
N ALA A 346 5.23 18.26 -29.74
CA ALA A 346 4.30 19.39 -29.88
C ALA A 346 4.09 20.12 -28.54
N ASN A 347 3.21 21.13 -28.54
CA ASN A 347 2.87 21.86 -27.31
C ASN A 347 2.23 20.93 -26.27
N PRO A 348 2.53 21.11 -24.97
CA PRO A 348 1.85 20.41 -23.89
C PRO A 348 0.32 20.56 -23.99
N LYS A 349 -0.42 19.52 -23.59
CA LYS A 349 -1.86 19.59 -23.50
C LYS A 349 -2.31 20.64 -22.48
N THR A 350 -3.37 21.36 -22.80
CA THR A 350 -3.99 22.37 -21.93
C THR A 350 -4.51 21.73 -20.64
N PRO A 351 -4.22 22.29 -19.45
CA PRO A 351 -4.81 21.85 -18.19
C PRO A 351 -6.34 21.94 -18.21
N THR A 352 -7.00 21.06 -17.47
CA THR A 352 -8.45 21.14 -17.27
C THR A 352 -8.75 21.62 -15.86
N LEU A 353 -9.56 22.68 -15.73
CA LEU A 353 -9.98 23.17 -14.42
C LEU A 353 -10.79 22.10 -13.70
N HIS A 354 -10.47 21.84 -12.44
CA HIS A 354 -11.39 21.13 -11.54
C HIS A 354 -12.27 22.14 -10.81
N TYR A 355 -11.66 23.00 -9.99
CA TYR A 355 -12.35 24.12 -9.37
C TYR A 355 -11.35 25.21 -8.94
N CYS A 356 -11.87 26.41 -8.70
CA CYS A 356 -11.12 27.50 -8.09
C CYS A 356 -12.03 28.26 -7.13
N SER A 357 -11.74 28.19 -5.84
CA SER A 357 -12.58 28.78 -4.80
C SER A 357 -11.77 29.45 -3.72
N ALA A 358 -12.36 30.44 -3.05
CA ALA A 358 -11.81 31.06 -1.86
C ALA A 358 -12.69 30.78 -0.64
N SER A 359 -12.06 30.44 0.48
CA SER A 359 -12.68 30.23 1.78
C SER A 359 -11.94 31.02 2.86
N LEU A 360 -12.69 31.65 3.76
CA LEU A 360 -12.13 32.28 4.95
C LEU A 360 -11.77 31.21 6.00
N SER A 361 -10.71 31.44 6.75
CA SER A 361 -10.38 30.71 7.97
C SER A 361 -11.51 30.88 9.00
N TYR A 362 -11.57 29.97 9.97
CA TYR A 362 -12.62 29.97 10.99
C TYR A 362 -12.69 31.27 11.81
N ASP A 363 -11.52 31.86 12.08
CA ASP A 363 -11.36 33.15 12.75
C ASP A 363 -11.47 34.36 11.81
N TYR A 364 -11.78 34.13 10.53
CA TYR A 364 -11.93 35.13 9.46
C TYR A 364 -10.68 36.01 9.22
N SER A 365 -9.51 35.55 9.67
CA SER A 365 -8.25 36.31 9.57
C SER A 365 -7.53 36.10 8.22
N ILE A 366 -7.75 34.97 7.56
CA ILE A 366 -7.05 34.56 6.34
C ILE A 366 -8.07 34.08 5.30
N THR A 367 -8.00 34.57 4.07
CA THR A 367 -8.67 33.89 2.93
C THR A 367 -7.69 32.96 2.26
N THR A 368 -8.08 31.69 2.15
CA THR A 368 -7.35 30.70 1.35
C THR A 368 -8.05 30.54 0.01
N THR A 369 -7.36 30.83 -1.08
CA THR A 369 -7.80 30.46 -2.43
C THR A 369 -7.18 29.11 -2.81
N THR A 370 -8.00 28.13 -3.16
CA THR A 370 -7.56 26.84 -3.69
C THR A 370 -7.83 26.80 -5.19
N LEU A 371 -6.76 26.62 -5.97
CA LEU A 371 -6.83 26.30 -7.39
C LEU A 371 -6.56 24.81 -7.58
N ALA A 372 -7.54 24.08 -8.08
CA ALA A 372 -7.45 22.65 -8.36
C ALA A 372 -7.64 22.38 -9.86
N PHE A 373 -6.75 21.59 -10.46
CA PHE A 373 -6.76 21.33 -11.90
C PHE A 373 -6.07 20.02 -12.27
N TYR A 374 -6.53 19.44 -13.37
CA TYR A 374 -5.97 18.21 -13.95
C TYR A 374 -4.90 18.54 -15.00
N VAL A 375 -3.81 17.80 -14.97
CA VAL A 375 -2.70 17.88 -15.93
C VAL A 375 -2.34 16.49 -16.44
N ASP A 376 -1.92 16.40 -17.70
CA ASP A 376 -1.36 15.19 -18.29
C ASP A 376 0.07 15.48 -18.76
N ASN A 377 0.95 14.49 -18.72
CA ASN A 377 2.30 14.60 -19.27
C ASN A 377 2.34 14.18 -20.75
N VAL A 378 1.41 14.75 -21.54
CA VAL A 378 1.35 14.53 -22.98
C VAL A 378 1.27 15.85 -23.74
N ASP A 379 1.68 15.82 -24.99
CA ASP A 379 1.43 16.91 -25.93
C ASP A 379 -0.03 16.91 -26.43
N VAL A 380 -0.39 17.91 -27.23
CA VAL A 380 -1.72 18.03 -27.86
C VAL A 380 -2.12 16.85 -28.75
N ASN A 381 -1.16 16.01 -29.17
CA ASN A 381 -1.40 14.80 -29.96
C ASN A 381 -1.45 13.53 -29.10
N GLY A 382 -1.25 13.64 -27.78
CA GLY A 382 -1.21 12.50 -26.86
C GLY A 382 0.16 11.82 -26.75
N ASN A 383 1.22 12.41 -27.33
CA ASN A 383 2.56 11.84 -27.20
C ASN A 383 3.13 12.12 -25.80
N TYR A 384 3.83 11.14 -25.24
CA TYR A 384 4.49 11.27 -23.94
C TYR A 384 5.50 12.43 -23.91
N LEU A 385 5.39 13.25 -22.88
CA LEU A 385 6.37 14.25 -22.48
C LEU A 385 7.01 13.80 -21.17
N ASN A 386 8.34 13.89 -21.10
CA ASN A 386 9.08 13.58 -19.88
C ASN A 386 8.70 14.59 -18.77
N PRO A 387 8.07 14.16 -17.66
CA PRO A 387 7.67 15.04 -16.57
C PRO A 387 8.83 15.84 -15.94
N GLU A 388 10.05 15.31 -15.95
CA GLU A 388 11.24 15.99 -15.40
C GLU A 388 11.66 17.21 -16.22
N LYS A 389 11.14 17.32 -17.45
CA LYS A 389 11.32 18.45 -18.36
C LYS A 389 10.06 19.33 -18.43
N MET A 390 9.06 19.06 -17.60
CA MET A 390 7.80 19.79 -17.54
C MET A 390 7.71 20.64 -16.27
N TYR A 391 7.10 21.80 -16.41
CA TYR A 391 6.70 22.65 -15.30
C TYR A 391 5.42 23.41 -15.65
N TYR A 392 4.83 24.09 -14.68
CA TYR A 392 3.72 25.00 -14.93
C TYR A 392 3.97 26.35 -14.29
N ASN A 393 3.41 27.38 -14.93
CA ASN A 393 3.40 28.74 -14.45
C ASN A 393 1.97 29.15 -14.08
N VAL A 394 1.83 29.86 -12.96
CA VAL A 394 0.55 30.47 -12.56
C VAL A 394 0.65 31.97 -12.74
N TYR A 395 -0.39 32.60 -13.28
CA TYR A 395 -0.50 34.04 -13.43
C TYR A 395 -1.73 34.53 -12.67
N VAL A 396 -1.57 35.61 -11.92
CA VAL A 396 -2.59 36.17 -11.03
C VAL A 396 -3.11 37.47 -11.61
N ASN A 397 -4.44 37.67 -11.57
CA ASN A 397 -5.11 38.94 -11.90
C ASN A 397 -4.73 39.55 -13.26
N GLY A 398 -4.56 38.71 -14.27
CA GLY A 398 -4.21 39.15 -15.63
C GLY A 398 -2.76 39.62 -15.79
N SER A 399 -1.88 39.38 -14.81
CA SER A 399 -0.45 39.68 -14.91
C SER A 399 0.17 39.06 -16.17
N ALA A 400 1.06 39.81 -16.83
CA ALA A 400 1.84 39.34 -17.97
C ALA A 400 3.01 38.42 -17.54
N THR A 401 3.49 38.55 -16.30
CA THR A 401 4.55 37.70 -15.74
C THR A 401 3.96 36.65 -14.81
N PRO A 402 4.55 35.43 -14.76
CA PRO A 402 4.15 34.43 -13.79
C PRO A 402 4.30 34.94 -12.35
N TYR A 403 3.48 34.40 -11.46
CA TYR A 403 3.54 34.62 -10.02
C TYR A 403 4.74 33.89 -9.43
N THR A 404 5.46 34.57 -8.53
CA THR A 404 6.61 33.99 -7.81
C THR A 404 6.18 33.69 -6.38
N PHE A 405 6.12 32.40 -6.06
CA PHE A 405 5.83 31.90 -4.72
C PHE A 405 7.07 32.06 -3.84
N LYS A 406 6.88 32.49 -2.59
CA LYS A 406 7.99 32.73 -1.64
C LYS A 406 7.84 31.85 -0.42
N LYS A 407 8.95 31.21 -0.01
CA LYS A 407 9.01 30.34 1.17
C LYS A 407 8.60 31.04 2.47
N SER A 408 8.74 32.36 2.54
CA SER A 408 8.26 33.15 3.68
C SER A 408 6.73 33.07 3.87
N GLN A 409 5.98 32.83 2.79
CA GLN A 409 4.53 32.64 2.81
C GLN A 409 4.15 31.15 2.77
N PHE A 410 4.97 30.33 2.12
CA PHE A 410 4.74 28.89 1.91
C PHE A 410 5.88 28.09 2.54
N VAL A 411 5.85 27.94 3.87
CA VAL A 411 7.00 27.50 4.68
C VAL A 411 7.48 26.08 4.38
N TYR A 412 6.62 25.24 3.81
CA TYR A 412 6.94 23.86 3.43
C TYR A 412 7.58 23.73 2.05
N MET A 413 7.76 24.84 1.31
CA MET A 413 8.51 24.84 0.07
C MET A 413 9.98 24.43 0.29
N ASP A 414 10.54 23.76 -0.70
CA ASP A 414 11.96 23.39 -0.69
C ASP A 414 12.82 24.60 -1.05
N GLU A 415 12.47 25.29 -2.13
CA GLU A 415 13.16 26.48 -2.64
C GLU A 415 12.70 27.78 -1.97
N ASN A 416 13.58 28.80 -1.94
CA ASN A 416 13.25 30.11 -1.34
C ASN A 416 12.21 30.88 -2.15
N GLU A 417 12.31 30.82 -3.47
CA GLU A 417 11.34 31.39 -4.40
C GLU A 417 11.12 30.39 -5.54
N MET A 418 9.88 30.28 -6.04
CA MET A 418 9.52 29.37 -7.12
C MET A 418 8.55 30.05 -8.09
N THR A 419 8.91 30.06 -9.37
CA THR A 419 8.08 30.63 -10.46
C THR A 419 7.69 29.55 -11.46
N ASN A 420 8.64 28.67 -11.78
CA ASN A 420 8.45 27.49 -12.60
C ASN A 420 8.22 26.31 -11.67
N ILE A 421 6.96 25.92 -11.48
CA ILE A 421 6.63 24.84 -10.54
C ILE A 421 6.82 23.51 -11.27
N PRO A 422 7.77 22.64 -10.87
CA PRO A 422 8.01 21.37 -11.57
C PRO A 422 6.74 20.51 -11.62
N PHE A 423 6.57 19.74 -12.69
CA PHE A 423 5.33 18.96 -12.93
C PHE A 423 4.98 18.00 -11.78
N ASN A 424 5.99 17.41 -11.16
CA ASN A 424 5.86 16.46 -10.03
C ASN A 424 6.10 17.12 -8.66
N TYR A 425 6.14 18.45 -8.59
CA TYR A 425 6.40 19.15 -7.33
C TYR A 425 5.20 19.08 -6.39
N LYS A 426 5.49 18.67 -5.15
CA LYS A 426 4.65 18.85 -3.97
C LYS A 426 5.54 19.39 -2.87
N ASP A 427 4.98 20.20 -1.98
CA ASP A 427 5.73 20.64 -0.81
C ASP A 427 5.95 19.49 0.18
N ARG A 428 6.77 19.74 1.22
CA ARG A 428 7.13 18.70 2.20
C ARG A 428 5.93 18.06 2.92
N LEU A 429 4.79 18.75 3.00
CA LEU A 429 3.57 18.22 3.63
C LEU A 429 2.49 17.79 2.64
N ASN A 430 2.72 17.93 1.32
CA ASN A 430 1.72 17.76 0.28
C ASN A 430 0.45 18.60 0.57
N SER A 431 0.65 19.87 0.96
CA SER A 431 -0.42 20.77 1.45
C SER A 431 -0.70 21.92 0.48
N ASP A 432 0.18 22.92 0.44
CA ASP A 432 0.00 24.15 -0.32
C ASP A 432 0.22 23.88 -1.81
N PHE A 433 1.23 23.07 -2.10
CA PHE A 433 1.44 22.41 -3.38
C PHE A 433 1.18 20.93 -3.20
N LYS A 434 0.02 20.47 -3.64
CA LYS A 434 -0.43 19.09 -3.46
C LYS A 434 -0.62 18.40 -4.79
N ILE A 435 -0.24 17.13 -4.82
CA ILE A 435 -0.51 16.21 -5.92
C ILE A 435 -1.43 15.09 -5.42
N VAL A 436 -2.51 14.85 -6.17
CA VAL A 436 -3.33 13.64 -6.06
C VAL A 436 -3.49 13.10 -7.47
N GLU A 437 -2.82 12.00 -7.78
CA GLU A 437 -2.80 11.43 -9.13
C GLU A 437 -2.42 12.48 -10.21
N ASN A 438 -3.31 12.75 -11.17
CA ASN A 438 -3.12 13.74 -12.22
C ASN A 438 -3.66 15.14 -11.84
N GLU A 439 -4.17 15.31 -10.63
CA GLU A 439 -4.63 16.59 -10.10
C GLU A 439 -3.51 17.36 -9.40
N ARG A 440 -3.55 18.68 -9.51
CA ARG A 440 -2.68 19.65 -8.84
C ARG A 440 -3.54 20.59 -8.03
N PHE A 441 -3.10 20.86 -6.80
CA PHE A 441 -3.67 21.92 -5.96
C PHE A 441 -2.59 22.94 -5.67
N VAL A 442 -2.96 24.21 -5.81
CA VAL A 442 -2.15 25.36 -5.41
C VAL A 442 -2.99 26.24 -4.50
N HIS A 443 -2.52 26.42 -3.27
CA HIS A 443 -3.13 27.32 -2.29
C HIS A 443 -2.51 28.71 -2.34
N PHE A 444 -3.32 29.73 -2.09
CA PHE A 444 -2.89 31.12 -1.96
C PHE A 444 -3.50 31.74 -0.72
N TYR A 445 -2.74 32.64 -0.08
CA TYR A 445 -3.15 33.36 1.14
C TYR A 445 -3.21 34.86 0.88
N ASP A 446 -3.95 35.27 -0.15
CA ASP A 446 -4.10 36.67 -0.56
C ASP A 446 -5.55 36.98 -0.95
N ASN A 447 -6.17 37.92 -0.23
CA ASN A 447 -7.54 38.37 -0.42
C ASN A 447 -7.76 39.12 -1.75
N GLY A 448 -6.70 39.49 -2.47
CA GLY A 448 -6.70 40.24 -3.72
C GLY A 448 -6.83 39.38 -4.98
N ILE A 449 -6.78 38.05 -4.88
CA ILE A 449 -6.83 37.17 -6.06
C ILE A 449 -8.27 37.08 -6.60
N ARG A 450 -8.43 37.36 -7.89
CA ARG A 450 -9.72 37.39 -8.61
C ARG A 450 -9.72 36.49 -9.82
N THR A 451 -8.61 36.42 -10.54
CA THR A 451 -8.44 35.51 -11.68
C THR A 451 -7.11 34.79 -11.61
N LEU A 452 -7.12 33.53 -12.03
CA LEU A 452 -5.95 32.68 -12.13
C LEU A 452 -5.84 32.11 -13.54
N LYS A 453 -4.62 32.01 -14.03
CA LYS A 453 -4.29 31.38 -15.31
C LYS A 453 -3.12 30.42 -15.14
N VAL A 454 -3.21 29.22 -15.70
CA VAL A 454 -2.16 28.19 -15.68
C VAL A 454 -1.71 27.90 -17.10
N VAL A 455 -0.39 27.82 -17.30
CA VAL A 455 0.24 27.41 -18.55
C VAL A 455 1.19 26.26 -18.27
N MET A 456 1.02 25.14 -18.97
CA MET A 456 1.99 24.03 -18.94
C MET A 456 3.15 24.35 -19.88
N VAL A 457 4.34 23.99 -19.47
CA VAL A 457 5.57 24.22 -20.23
C VAL A 457 6.39 22.94 -20.29
N TYR A 458 6.98 22.68 -21.45
CA TYR A 458 7.96 21.62 -21.66
C TYR A 458 9.21 22.22 -22.29
N GLU A 459 10.38 21.89 -21.73
CA GLU A 459 11.68 22.35 -22.23
C GLU A 459 12.61 21.18 -22.52
N ASP A 460 13.00 21.02 -23.79
CA ASP A 460 13.96 19.99 -24.19
C ASP A 460 14.86 20.48 -25.31
N GLY A 461 16.15 20.15 -25.23
CA GLY A 461 17.15 20.51 -26.25
C GLY A 461 17.22 22.01 -26.54
N GLY A 462 16.97 22.87 -25.53
CA GLY A 462 16.95 24.33 -25.68
C GLY A 462 15.70 24.90 -26.35
N LYS A 463 14.69 24.08 -26.66
CA LYS A 463 13.39 24.52 -27.17
C LYS A 463 12.37 24.57 -26.03
N LYS A 464 11.48 25.55 -26.10
CA LYS A 464 10.38 25.76 -25.17
C LYS A 464 9.05 25.60 -25.87
N TYR A 465 8.17 24.80 -25.27
CA TYR A 465 6.82 24.53 -25.75
C TYR A 465 5.82 24.87 -24.65
N SER A 466 4.74 25.55 -25.00
CA SER A 466 3.74 26.02 -24.03
C SER A 466 2.35 25.59 -24.45
N SER A 467 1.52 25.16 -23.49
CA SER A 467 0.11 24.89 -23.75
C SER A 467 -0.68 26.17 -24.03
N GLU A 468 -1.89 26.03 -24.58
CA GLU A 468 -2.90 27.08 -24.40
C GLU A 468 -3.17 27.27 -22.89
N PRO A 469 -3.54 28.50 -22.45
CA PRO A 469 -3.76 28.77 -21.04
C PRO A 469 -5.12 28.23 -20.56
N MET A 470 -5.12 27.61 -19.39
CA MET A 470 -6.35 27.40 -18.61
C MET A 470 -6.59 28.63 -17.73
N SER A 471 -7.75 29.27 -17.84
CA SER A 471 -8.08 30.50 -17.09
C SER A 471 -9.36 30.30 -16.29
N THR A 472 -9.43 30.91 -15.10
CA THR A 472 -10.59 30.83 -14.21
C THR A 472 -10.73 32.07 -13.35
N ALA A 473 -11.96 32.36 -12.93
CA ALA A 473 -12.26 33.33 -11.89
C ALA A 473 -12.32 32.63 -10.52
N VAL A 474 -11.93 33.34 -9.47
CA VAL A 474 -12.04 32.83 -8.10
C VAL A 474 -13.48 32.98 -7.63
N THR A 475 -14.11 31.88 -7.28
CA THR A 475 -15.46 31.88 -6.70
C THR A 475 -15.40 31.95 -5.18
N THR A 476 -16.06 32.92 -4.55
CA THR A 476 -16.16 33.01 -3.08
C THR A 476 -17.52 32.50 -2.64
N GLY A 477 -17.65 31.23 -2.24
CA GLY A 477 -18.87 30.63 -1.66
C GLY A 477 -20.19 30.85 -2.42
N ILE A 478 -20.73 29.80 -3.05
CA ILE A 478 -22.01 29.77 -3.81
C ILE A 478 -22.29 31.09 -4.56
N GLU A 479 -21.55 31.33 -5.63
CA GLU A 479 -22.06 32.26 -6.64
C GLU A 479 -23.21 31.58 -7.38
N ASN A 480 -24.38 32.22 -7.28
CA ASN A 480 -25.58 32.03 -8.08
C ASN A 480 -25.28 31.38 -9.44
N THR A 481 -25.65 30.11 -9.60
CA THR A 481 -26.00 29.60 -10.92
C THR A 481 -27.02 30.57 -11.50
N THR A 482 -26.79 31.08 -12.70
CA THR A 482 -27.69 32.00 -13.39
C THR A 482 -29.04 31.28 -13.59
N PHE A 483 -29.97 31.47 -12.66
CA PHE A 483 -31.30 30.86 -12.75
C PHE A 483 -32.07 31.59 -13.85
N ASN A 484 -32.48 30.84 -14.88
CA ASN A 484 -33.38 31.34 -15.91
C ASN A 484 -34.64 31.90 -15.24
N LYS A 485 -34.90 33.18 -15.49
CA LYS A 485 -35.89 34.04 -14.80
C LYS A 485 -37.33 33.78 -15.27
N THR A 486 -37.69 32.54 -15.59
CA THR A 486 -38.99 32.18 -16.20
C THR A 486 -39.90 31.34 -15.29
N THR A 487 -39.49 31.03 -14.05
CA THR A 487 -40.30 30.27 -13.10
C THR A 487 -41.15 31.18 -12.22
N THR A 488 -42.43 30.84 -12.04
CA THR A 488 -43.33 31.55 -11.13
C THR A 488 -42.93 31.27 -9.68
N GLU A 489 -42.74 32.32 -8.89
CA GLU A 489 -42.30 32.23 -7.49
C GLU A 489 -43.45 32.48 -6.51
N LYS A 490 -43.44 31.74 -5.39
CA LYS A 490 -44.31 31.97 -4.23
C LYS A 490 -43.45 32.24 -3.00
N TYR A 491 -43.82 33.25 -2.22
CA TYR A 491 -43.08 33.71 -1.05
C TYR A 491 -43.76 33.24 0.23
N TYR A 492 -42.97 32.77 1.19
CA TYR A 492 -43.43 32.30 2.48
C TYR A 492 -42.60 32.89 3.61
N THR A 493 -43.22 33.13 4.74
CA THR A 493 -42.50 33.33 6.01
C THR A 493 -41.98 32.01 6.55
N VAL A 494 -41.12 32.07 7.57
CA VAL A 494 -40.50 30.89 8.21
C VAL A 494 -41.55 29.99 8.87
N ASP A 495 -42.68 30.56 9.33
CA ASP A 495 -43.84 29.84 9.87
C ASP A 495 -44.80 29.32 8.77
N GLY A 496 -44.46 29.46 7.49
CA GLY A 496 -45.17 28.84 6.37
C GLY A 496 -46.36 29.62 5.81
N ARG A 497 -46.57 30.88 6.20
CA ARG A 497 -47.63 31.73 5.62
C ARG A 497 -47.20 32.27 4.26
N GLN A 498 -48.08 32.22 3.27
CA GLN A 498 -47.80 32.70 1.91
C GLN A 498 -48.08 34.20 1.77
N PHE A 499 -47.21 34.93 1.05
CA PHE A 499 -47.37 36.36 0.72
C PHE A 499 -47.12 36.62 -0.77
N GLN A 500 -47.60 37.76 -1.26
CA GLN A 500 -47.51 38.11 -2.70
C GLN A 500 -46.16 38.70 -3.11
N GLN A 501 -45.40 39.25 -2.16
CA GLN A 501 -44.08 39.83 -2.41
C GLN A 501 -43.17 39.60 -1.19
N PRO A 502 -41.84 39.57 -1.39
CA PRO A 502 -40.89 39.44 -0.30
C PRO A 502 -40.99 40.58 0.73
N GLN A 503 -40.76 40.27 2.00
CA GLN A 503 -40.78 41.22 3.12
C GLN A 503 -39.38 41.44 3.70
N LYS A 504 -39.21 42.52 4.47
CA LYS A 504 -37.97 42.75 5.23
C LYS A 504 -37.74 41.60 6.21
N GLY A 505 -36.53 41.03 6.22
CA GLY A 505 -36.18 39.84 6.99
C GLY A 505 -36.03 38.58 6.13
N LEU A 506 -36.09 37.40 6.76
CA LEU A 506 -35.90 36.10 6.10
C LEU A 506 -37.19 35.64 5.40
N ASN A 507 -37.07 35.35 4.10
CA ASN A 507 -38.14 34.87 3.23
C ASN A 507 -37.78 33.48 2.69
N ILE A 508 -38.77 32.60 2.57
CA ILE A 508 -38.66 31.33 1.86
C ILE A 508 -39.33 31.49 0.49
N ILE A 509 -38.59 31.30 -0.58
CA ILE A 509 -39.07 31.39 -1.96
C ILE A 509 -39.18 29.97 -2.51
N LYS A 510 -40.37 29.60 -2.99
CA LYS A 510 -40.60 28.34 -3.72
C LYS A 510 -40.89 28.65 -5.18
N SER A 511 -40.14 28.02 -6.07
CA SER A 511 -40.32 28.13 -7.52
C SER A 511 -41.19 26.99 -8.03
N SER A 512 -41.87 27.21 -9.16
CA SER A 512 -42.71 26.20 -9.82
C SER A 512 -41.96 24.95 -10.29
N ASP A 513 -40.63 25.01 -10.41
CA ASP A 513 -39.75 23.88 -10.74
C ASP A 513 -39.44 22.97 -9.53
N GLY A 514 -40.04 23.24 -8.36
CA GLY A 514 -39.85 22.47 -7.14
C GLY A 514 -38.68 22.95 -6.28
N THR A 515 -37.91 23.94 -6.72
CA THR A 515 -36.80 24.49 -5.92
C THR A 515 -37.31 25.36 -4.77
N THR A 516 -36.60 25.34 -3.64
CA THR A 516 -36.87 26.19 -2.47
C THR A 516 -35.58 26.88 -2.03
N ARG A 517 -35.61 28.20 -1.85
CA ARG A 517 -34.47 29.00 -1.39
C ARG A 517 -34.84 29.97 -0.27
N LYS A 518 -33.85 30.36 0.53
CA LYS A 518 -33.98 31.33 1.63
C LYS A 518 -33.32 32.65 1.22
N VAL A 519 -34.03 33.76 1.35
CA VAL A 519 -33.55 35.10 0.97
C VAL A 519 -33.76 36.07 2.12
N VAL A 520 -32.72 36.78 2.54
CA VAL A 520 -32.81 37.84 3.55
C VAL A 520 -32.86 39.19 2.83
N ILE A 521 -33.93 39.95 3.06
CA ILE A 521 -34.08 41.32 2.55
C ILE A 521 -33.81 42.29 3.68
N LYS A 522 -32.83 43.18 3.47
CA LYS A 522 -32.39 44.17 4.46
C LYS A 522 -33.30 45.37 4.54
#